data_AF-A0A1V8SJU0-F1
#
_entry.id   AF-A0A1V8SJU0-F1
#
_cell.length_a   1.000
_cell.length_b   1.000
_cell.length_c   1.000
_cell.angle_alpha   90.00
_cell.angle_beta   90.00
_cell.angle_gamma   90.00
#
_symmetry.space_group_name_H-M   'P 1'
#
loop_
_entity.id
_entity.type
_entity.pdbx_description
1 polymer ?
#
loop_
_entity_poly.entity_id
_entity_poly.type
_entity_poly.pdbx_seq_one_letter_code
_entity_poly.pdbx_strand_id
1 'polypeptide(L)'
;MADRRANNESEASAVSLSRSLKPLATLGLRFVGEIVGIEILPDDYVAQHTSAQLLNRMLSTRSYISTASSQARRDQLAHDAPDLRTIRHIGEGQCGTVYAFTGTESVLKLAKEGKVEQLKEDGAIHFEVYKCFTELGASTKPEISIPRFVSWIVPKTESFWKAHHKLFPVNTPIGYGLLTTRIFPLPEPVREALFDQFAPPQYRFEPARTRELAHQKNKDCLVRIYLGRREKRTATDAFKLRNLDLMVNEMENIGLKTSLFAAIIARALAILHWGVGVNGNDVEFVLGSAP
;
A
#
# COMPACT_ATOMS: atom_id res chain seq x y z
N MET A 1 -40.45 1.20 16.13
CA MET A 1 -40.31 -0.03 15.33
C MET A 1 -40.13 0.39 13.89
N ALA A 2 -38.91 0.75 13.50
CA ALA A 2 -38.54 1.18 12.16
C ALA A 2 -37.02 1.09 12.01
N ASP A 3 -36.61 0.45 10.90
CA ASP A 3 -35.29 0.37 10.25
C ASP A 3 -34.02 0.02 11.04
N ARG A 4 -33.80 -1.30 11.13
CA ARG A 4 -32.48 -1.96 11.27
C ARG A 4 -32.08 -2.72 9.99
N ARG A 5 -32.45 -2.21 8.81
CA ARG A 5 -32.12 -2.83 7.50
C ARG A 5 -31.40 -1.83 6.60
N ALA A 6 -30.15 -1.53 6.91
CA ALA A 6 -29.27 -0.79 5.99
C ALA A 6 -27.79 -1.21 6.08
N ASN A 7 -27.47 -2.37 6.66
CA ASN A 7 -26.06 -2.73 6.92
C ASN A 7 -25.71 -4.20 6.61
N ASN A 8 -26.43 -4.85 5.71
CA ASN A 8 -26.18 -6.25 5.36
C ASN A 8 -26.39 -6.51 3.86
N GLU A 9 -25.79 -5.67 3.01
CA GLU A 9 -25.58 -6.06 1.62
C GLU A 9 -24.29 -6.89 1.53
N SER A 10 -24.49 -8.16 1.19
CA SER A 10 -23.44 -9.14 0.91
C SER A 10 -22.48 -8.63 -0.18
N GLU A 11 -21.18 -8.62 0.15
CA GLU A 11 -20.05 -8.06 -0.62
C GLU A 11 -19.63 -8.87 -1.86
N ALA A 12 -20.55 -9.61 -2.47
CA ALA A 12 -20.30 -10.29 -3.75
C ALA A 12 -20.99 -9.53 -4.89
N SER A 13 -20.29 -8.56 -5.47
CA SER A 13 -20.66 -8.02 -6.78
C SER A 13 -19.41 -7.75 -7.61
N ALA A 14 -19.04 -8.77 -8.38
CA ALA A 14 -18.25 -8.59 -9.58
C ALA A 14 -18.97 -7.57 -10.48
N VAL A 15 -18.25 -6.53 -10.92
CA VAL A 15 -18.79 -5.44 -11.75
C VAL A 15 -19.62 -6.02 -12.90
N SER A 16 -20.88 -5.60 -13.02
CA SER A 16 -21.68 -5.83 -14.24
C SER A 16 -21.24 -4.84 -15.32
N LEU A 17 -20.08 -5.08 -15.91
CA LEU A 17 -19.82 -4.67 -17.30
C LEU A 17 -20.78 -5.48 -18.17
N SER A 18 -21.36 -4.87 -19.21
CA SER A 18 -22.20 -5.61 -20.17
C SER A 18 -21.46 -6.90 -20.59
N ARG A 19 -22.16 -8.04 -20.58
CA ARG A 19 -21.57 -9.36 -20.86
C ARG A 19 -20.75 -9.40 -22.16
N SER A 20 -20.99 -8.47 -23.08
CA SER A 20 -20.27 -8.34 -24.35
C SER A 20 -18.91 -7.63 -24.27
N LEU A 21 -18.67 -6.76 -23.29
CA LEU A 21 -17.44 -5.96 -23.20
C LEU A 21 -16.39 -6.56 -22.25
N LYS A 22 -16.80 -7.37 -21.28
CA LYS A 22 -15.85 -8.09 -20.39
C LYS A 22 -14.82 -8.92 -21.15
N PRO A 23 -15.21 -9.77 -22.13
CA PRO A 23 -14.25 -10.63 -22.81
C PRO A 23 -13.20 -9.82 -23.57
N LEU A 24 -13.60 -8.70 -24.19
CA LEU A 24 -12.72 -7.83 -24.96
C LEU A 24 -11.72 -7.06 -24.08
N ALA A 25 -12.16 -6.54 -22.94
CA ALA A 25 -11.28 -5.86 -21.98
C ALA A 25 -10.28 -6.84 -21.35
N THR A 26 -10.74 -8.03 -20.96
CA THR A 26 -9.88 -9.10 -20.43
C THR A 26 -8.90 -9.61 -21.49
N LEU A 27 -9.33 -9.73 -22.75
CA LEU A 27 -8.47 -10.17 -23.85
C LEU A 27 -7.38 -9.14 -24.17
N GLY A 28 -7.71 -7.85 -24.22
CA GLY A 28 -6.73 -6.78 -24.43
C GLY A 28 -5.69 -6.71 -23.32
N LEU A 29 -6.11 -6.84 -22.06
CA LEU A 29 -5.21 -6.88 -20.91
C LEU A 29 -4.36 -8.16 -20.87
N ARG A 30 -4.91 -9.31 -21.30
CA ARG A 30 -4.18 -10.59 -21.40
C ARG A 30 -3.12 -10.57 -22.51
N PHE A 31 -3.40 -9.90 -23.63
CA PHE A 31 -2.47 -9.76 -24.75
C PHE A 31 -1.30 -8.83 -24.40
N VAL A 32 -1.59 -7.71 -23.71
CA VAL A 32 -0.54 -6.88 -23.10
C VAL A 32 0.24 -7.72 -22.09
N GLY A 33 -0.49 -8.51 -21.29
CA GLY A 33 0.06 -9.50 -20.38
C GLY A 33 1.16 -10.37 -20.97
N GLU A 34 0.84 -11.11 -22.02
CA GLU A 34 1.75 -12.04 -22.70
C GLU A 34 2.98 -11.34 -23.33
N ILE A 35 2.84 -10.07 -23.75
CA ILE A 35 3.94 -9.30 -24.35
C ILE A 35 4.95 -8.81 -23.29
N VAL A 36 4.51 -8.50 -22.06
CA VAL A 36 5.38 -8.04 -20.96
C VAL A 36 5.69 -9.13 -19.92
N GLY A 37 5.26 -10.38 -20.13
CA GLY A 37 5.42 -11.47 -19.16
C GLY A 37 4.54 -11.34 -17.92
N ILE A 38 3.44 -10.60 -18.04
CA ILE A 38 2.43 -10.32 -17.01
C ILE A 38 1.25 -11.28 -17.19
N GLU A 39 0.86 -12.02 -16.15
CA GLU A 39 -0.26 -12.96 -16.23
C GLU A 39 -1.35 -12.55 -15.24
N ILE A 40 -2.53 -12.26 -15.80
CA ILE A 40 -3.73 -11.79 -15.09
C ILE A 40 -4.47 -12.98 -14.52
N LEU A 41 -4.78 -12.92 -13.22
CA LEU A 41 -5.48 -14.00 -12.53
C LEU A 41 -6.98 -13.98 -12.87
N PRO A 42 -7.58 -15.12 -13.26
CA PRO A 42 -9.02 -15.23 -13.45
C PRO A 42 -9.77 -15.16 -12.11
N ASP A 43 -11.04 -14.74 -12.14
CA ASP A 43 -11.85 -14.48 -10.94
C ASP A 43 -12.03 -15.71 -10.03
N ASP A 44 -11.97 -16.93 -10.59
CA ASP A 44 -12.11 -18.19 -9.87
C ASP A 44 -10.79 -18.71 -9.26
N TYR A 45 -9.66 -18.06 -9.57
CA TYR A 45 -8.33 -18.48 -9.10
C TYR A 45 -8.24 -18.51 -7.56
N VAL A 46 -8.89 -17.54 -6.89
CA VAL A 46 -8.91 -17.43 -5.43
C VAL A 46 -9.57 -18.65 -4.77
N ALA A 47 -10.63 -19.19 -5.36
CA ALA A 47 -11.37 -20.32 -4.79
C ALA A 47 -10.65 -21.67 -4.92
N GLN A 48 -9.68 -21.77 -5.84
CA GLN A 48 -9.02 -23.03 -6.20
C GLN A 48 -7.64 -23.21 -5.55
N HIS A 49 -7.12 -22.20 -4.85
CA HIS A 49 -5.75 -22.18 -4.34
C HIS A 49 -5.70 -21.91 -2.85
N THR A 50 -4.70 -22.50 -2.18
CA THR A 50 -4.41 -22.20 -0.77
C THR A 50 -3.88 -20.78 -0.61
N SER A 51 -4.00 -20.20 0.59
CA SER A 51 -3.45 -18.88 0.89
C SER A 51 -1.96 -18.78 0.57
N ALA A 52 -1.16 -19.83 0.83
CA ALA A 52 0.26 -19.85 0.49
C ALA A 52 0.51 -19.81 -1.03
N GLN A 53 -0.25 -20.56 -1.83
CA GLN A 53 -0.15 -20.53 -3.30
C GLN A 53 -0.60 -19.18 -3.87
N LEU A 54 -1.70 -18.64 -3.32
CA LEU A 54 -2.18 -17.31 -3.65
C LEU A 54 -1.12 -16.25 -3.36
N LEU A 55 -0.50 -16.27 -2.18
CA LEU A 55 0.56 -15.33 -1.83
C LEU A 55 1.83 -15.53 -2.65
N ASN A 56 2.24 -16.78 -2.91
CA ASN A 56 3.37 -17.09 -3.78
C ASN A 56 3.25 -16.37 -5.12
N ARG A 57 2.05 -16.50 -5.69
CA ARG A 57 1.70 -15.90 -6.96
C ARG A 57 1.64 -14.39 -6.81
N MET A 58 0.74 -13.91 -5.95
CA MET A 58 0.34 -12.52 -5.86
C MET A 58 1.42 -11.55 -5.34
N LEU A 59 2.36 -12.03 -4.52
CA LEU A 59 3.48 -11.23 -4.02
C LEU A 59 4.76 -11.46 -4.84
N SER A 60 4.70 -12.25 -5.91
CA SER A 60 5.84 -12.42 -6.82
C SER A 60 6.12 -11.12 -7.58
N THR A 61 7.39 -10.81 -7.82
CA THR A 61 7.81 -9.69 -8.68
C THR A 61 7.45 -9.89 -10.16
N ARG A 62 6.84 -11.04 -10.52
CA ARG A 62 6.53 -11.43 -11.90
C ARG A 62 5.05 -11.44 -12.24
N SER A 63 4.18 -11.00 -11.34
CA SER A 63 2.74 -11.00 -11.58
C SER A 63 2.12 -9.68 -11.19
N TYR A 64 1.17 -9.21 -11.99
CA TYR A 64 0.34 -8.05 -11.68
C TYR A 64 -1.09 -8.50 -11.46
N ILE A 65 -1.72 -8.00 -10.41
CA ILE A 65 -3.10 -8.36 -10.06
C ILE A 65 -3.94 -7.11 -10.24
N SER A 66 -4.77 -7.08 -11.27
CA SER A 66 -5.87 -6.12 -11.32
C SER A 66 -6.99 -6.66 -10.44
N THR A 67 -7.25 -6.00 -9.32
CA THR A 67 -8.37 -6.36 -8.44
C THR A 67 -9.16 -5.11 -8.14
N ALA A 68 -10.44 -5.13 -8.51
CA ALA A 68 -11.41 -4.14 -8.08
C ALA A 68 -11.65 -4.33 -6.57
N SER A 69 -10.88 -3.62 -5.74
CA SER A 69 -11.12 -3.62 -4.29
C SER A 69 -12.14 -2.55 -3.90
N SER A 70 -12.82 -2.75 -2.78
CA SER A 70 -13.73 -1.75 -2.22
C SER A 70 -13.04 -0.41 -1.92
N GLN A 71 -11.74 -0.42 -1.60
CA GLN A 71 -10.92 0.78 -1.44
C GLN A 71 -10.65 1.45 -2.79
N ALA A 72 -10.21 0.69 -3.80
CA ALA A 72 -9.96 1.22 -5.14
C ALA A 72 -11.23 1.86 -5.74
N ARG A 73 -12.40 1.23 -5.56
CA ARG A 73 -13.68 1.80 -5.99
C ARG A 73 -14.00 3.11 -5.27
N ARG A 74 -13.79 3.19 -3.95
CA ARG A 74 -14.02 4.43 -3.19
C ARG A 74 -13.06 5.54 -3.62
N ASP A 75 -11.81 5.20 -3.86
CA ASP A 75 -10.82 6.17 -4.36
C ASP A 75 -11.20 6.62 -5.78
N GLN A 76 -11.61 5.73 -6.69
CA GLN A 76 -12.08 6.14 -8.01
C GLN A 76 -13.32 7.04 -7.95
N LEU A 77 -14.30 6.70 -7.11
CA LEU A 77 -15.49 7.55 -6.94
C LEU A 77 -15.15 8.94 -6.39
N ALA A 78 -14.22 9.03 -5.43
CA ALA A 78 -13.75 10.31 -4.88
C ALA A 78 -12.81 11.07 -5.84
N HIS A 79 -12.17 10.35 -6.76
CA HIS A 79 -11.44 10.96 -7.87
C HIS A 79 -12.40 11.67 -8.82
N ASP A 80 -13.43 10.95 -9.26
CA ASP A 80 -14.44 11.39 -10.24
C ASP A 80 -15.39 12.45 -9.67
N ALA A 81 -15.72 12.36 -8.38
CA ALA A 81 -16.58 13.31 -7.68
C ALA A 81 -15.82 13.99 -6.52
N PRO A 82 -15.29 15.21 -6.73
CA PRO A 82 -14.49 15.94 -5.73
C PRO A 82 -15.19 16.15 -4.38
N ASP A 83 -16.52 16.21 -4.36
CA ASP A 83 -17.32 16.37 -3.13
C ASP A 83 -17.23 15.16 -2.19
N LEU A 84 -16.81 14.00 -2.70
CA LEU A 84 -16.59 12.78 -1.92
C LEU A 84 -15.16 12.68 -1.36
N ARG A 85 -14.28 13.65 -1.66
CA ARG A 85 -12.91 13.66 -1.16
C ARG A 85 -12.90 13.88 0.34
N THR A 86 -12.06 13.10 1.01
CA THR A 86 -11.88 13.16 2.46
C THR A 86 -10.41 13.05 2.79
N ILE A 87 -10.01 13.60 3.93
CA ILE A 87 -8.65 13.44 4.45
C ILE A 87 -8.70 12.61 5.72
N ARG A 88 -8.01 11.48 5.71
CA ARG A 88 -8.05 10.50 6.79
C ARG A 88 -6.67 10.31 7.41
N HIS A 89 -6.62 10.26 8.74
CA HIS A 89 -5.45 9.79 9.47
C HIS A 89 -5.14 8.31 9.17
N ILE A 90 -3.91 8.03 8.71
CA ILE A 90 -3.48 6.67 8.33
C ILE A 90 -2.31 6.13 9.15
N GLY A 91 -1.59 6.98 9.88
CA GLY A 91 -0.50 6.54 10.75
C GLY A 91 0.26 7.70 11.38
N GLU A 92 1.15 7.37 12.31
CA GLU A 92 2.00 8.34 12.98
C GLU A 92 3.41 7.80 13.12
N GLY A 93 4.38 8.69 13.09
CA GLY A 93 5.77 8.42 13.42
C GLY A 93 6.30 9.40 14.45
N GLN A 94 7.62 9.41 14.59
CA GLN A 94 8.32 10.26 15.55
C GLN A 94 8.24 11.75 15.21
N CYS A 95 8.38 12.10 13.92
CA CYS A 95 8.40 13.49 13.46
C CYS A 95 7.07 14.00 12.90
N GLY A 96 6.07 13.13 12.68
CA GLY A 96 4.82 13.57 12.06
C GLY A 96 3.66 12.59 12.11
N THR A 97 2.48 13.12 11.79
CA THR A 97 1.21 12.41 11.61
C THR A 97 0.85 12.37 10.14
N VAL A 98 0.41 11.21 9.64
CA VAL A 98 0.24 10.94 8.21
C VAL A 98 -1.25 10.93 7.85
N TYR A 99 -1.60 11.71 6.84
CA TYR A 99 -2.97 11.87 6.35
C TYR A 99 -3.06 11.53 4.86
N ALA A 100 -3.94 10.60 4.51
CA ALA A 100 -4.21 10.24 3.11
C ALA A 100 -5.39 11.04 2.55
N PHE A 101 -5.28 11.41 1.28
CA PHE A 101 -6.27 12.19 0.54
C PHE A 101 -7.06 11.23 -0.34
N THR A 102 -8.23 10.81 0.12
CA THR A 102 -9.11 9.88 -0.61
C THR A 102 -9.45 10.45 -1.99
N GLY A 103 -9.35 9.61 -3.04
CA GLY A 103 -9.55 10.03 -4.43
C GLY A 103 -8.35 10.70 -5.11
N THR A 104 -7.21 10.69 -4.44
CA THR A 104 -5.93 11.14 -5.00
C THR A 104 -4.82 10.18 -4.59
N GLU A 105 -3.67 10.32 -5.22
CA GLU A 105 -2.46 9.62 -4.81
C GLU A 105 -1.76 10.30 -3.62
N SER A 106 -2.26 11.43 -3.13
CA SER A 106 -1.52 12.28 -2.20
C SER A 106 -1.60 11.82 -0.74
N VAL A 107 -0.49 12.01 -0.05
CA VAL A 107 -0.38 11.84 1.40
C VAL A 107 0.40 13.01 1.99
N LEU A 108 -0.08 13.56 3.11
CA LEU A 108 0.61 14.59 3.87
C LEU A 108 1.14 14.00 5.17
N LYS A 109 2.45 14.04 5.39
CA LYS A 109 3.06 13.85 6.70
C LYS A 109 3.18 15.23 7.35
N LEU A 110 2.29 15.53 8.30
CA LEU A 110 2.25 16.79 9.05
C LEU A 110 3.21 16.73 10.23
N ALA A 111 4.02 17.76 10.43
CA ALA A 111 4.99 17.81 11.53
C ALA A 111 4.30 17.79 12.90
N LYS A 112 4.86 17.00 13.82
CA LYS A 112 4.54 17.11 15.26
C LYS A 112 5.21 18.36 15.84
N GLU A 113 4.74 18.79 17.01
CA GLU A 113 5.32 19.93 17.73
C GLU A 113 6.83 19.74 17.95
N GLY A 114 7.62 20.76 17.63
CA GLY A 114 9.08 20.71 17.74
C GLY A 114 9.79 19.74 16.78
N LYS A 115 9.09 19.21 15.76
CA LYS A 115 9.65 18.22 14.81
C LYS A 115 9.80 18.71 13.37
N VAL A 116 9.68 20.02 13.14
CA VAL A 116 9.71 20.61 11.80
C VAL A 116 11.06 20.37 11.11
N GLU A 117 12.17 20.59 11.80
CA GLU A 117 13.50 20.41 11.20
C GLU A 117 13.78 18.95 10.84
N GLN A 118 13.39 17.99 11.70
CA GLN A 118 13.54 16.57 11.38
C GLN A 118 12.67 16.17 10.18
N LEU A 119 11.43 16.67 10.10
CA LEU A 119 10.57 16.39 8.95
C LEU A 119 11.09 17.05 7.65
N LYS A 120 11.71 18.23 7.78
CA LYS A 120 12.34 18.91 6.64
C LYS A 120 13.55 18.13 6.14
N GLU A 121 14.36 17.58 7.04
CA GLU A 121 15.47 16.67 6.71
C GLU A 121 14.96 15.40 6.01
N ASP A 122 13.92 14.75 6.55
CA ASP A 122 13.25 13.61 5.88
C ASP A 122 12.84 13.97 4.44
N GLY A 123 12.25 15.16 4.26
CA GLY A 123 11.82 15.66 2.96
C GLY A 123 12.96 15.93 1.99
N ALA A 124 14.07 16.50 2.47
CA ALA A 124 15.25 16.78 1.65
C ALA A 124 15.92 15.49 1.17
N ILE A 125 16.12 14.52 2.08
CA ILE A 125 16.66 13.20 1.72
C ILE A 125 15.71 12.50 0.75
N HIS A 126 14.40 12.49 1.02
CA HIS A 126 13.41 11.88 0.13
C HIS A 126 13.45 12.48 -1.28
N PHE A 127 13.58 13.81 -1.39
CA PHE A 127 13.69 14.50 -2.68
C PHE A 127 14.91 14.04 -3.47
N GLU A 128 16.10 14.02 -2.84
CA GLU A 128 17.34 13.58 -3.51
C GLU A 128 17.28 12.10 -3.90
N VAL A 129 16.70 11.24 -3.04
CA VAL A 129 16.45 9.82 -3.36
C VAL A 129 15.52 9.70 -4.58
N TYR A 130 14.38 10.38 -4.57
CA TYR A 130 13.42 10.33 -5.67
C TYR A 130 14.07 10.79 -6.98
N LYS A 131 14.76 11.94 -6.95
CA LYS A 131 15.48 12.49 -8.09
C LYS A 131 16.51 11.51 -8.64
N CYS A 132 17.41 11.01 -7.80
CA CYS A 132 18.45 10.05 -8.18
C CYS A 132 17.86 8.83 -8.90
N PHE A 133 16.84 8.19 -8.32
CA PHE A 133 16.20 7.00 -8.91
C PHE A 133 15.42 7.30 -10.20
N THR A 134 14.88 8.52 -10.36
CA THR A 134 14.21 8.92 -11.61
C THR A 134 15.20 9.16 -12.75
N GLU A 135 16.42 9.60 -12.45
CA GLU A 135 17.46 9.90 -13.43
C GLU A 135 18.30 8.66 -13.84
N LEU A 136 18.13 7.52 -13.16
CA LEU A 136 18.83 6.28 -13.51
C LEU A 136 18.45 5.78 -14.91
N GLY A 137 19.47 5.40 -15.69
CA GLY A 137 19.29 4.67 -16.94
C GLY A 137 18.62 3.31 -16.74
N ALA A 138 17.93 2.82 -17.77
CA ALA A 138 17.13 1.60 -17.73
C ALA A 138 17.89 0.35 -17.25
N SER A 139 19.19 0.24 -17.57
CA SER A 139 20.04 -0.89 -17.13
C SER A 139 20.31 -0.90 -15.63
N THR A 140 20.37 0.29 -15.01
CA THR A 140 20.75 0.45 -13.60
C THR A 140 19.54 0.51 -12.69
N LYS A 141 18.40 0.96 -13.20
CA LYS A 141 17.15 1.12 -12.44
C LYS A 141 16.68 -0.21 -11.84
N PRO A 142 16.57 -0.32 -10.51
CA PRO A 142 16.02 -1.51 -9.88
C PRO A 142 14.49 -1.55 -10.04
N GLU A 143 13.91 -2.75 -9.93
CA GLU A 143 12.47 -3.00 -9.99
C GLU A 143 11.77 -2.56 -8.69
N ILE A 144 11.85 -1.26 -8.37
CA ILE A 144 11.16 -0.65 -7.23
C ILE A 144 10.50 0.66 -7.64
N SER A 145 9.45 1.01 -6.91
CA SER A 145 8.77 2.31 -7.01
C SER A 145 9.09 3.15 -5.78
N ILE A 146 9.42 4.41 -6.00
CA ILE A 146 9.64 5.38 -4.93
C ILE A 146 8.46 6.36 -4.92
N PRO A 147 7.82 6.60 -3.77
CA PRO A 147 6.83 7.65 -3.64
C PRO A 147 7.39 8.98 -4.14
N ARG A 148 6.64 9.69 -4.98
CA ARG A 148 7.09 10.95 -5.56
C ARG A 148 7.05 12.04 -4.52
N PHE A 149 8.13 12.82 -4.45
CA PHE A 149 8.12 14.09 -3.74
C PHE A 149 7.20 15.07 -4.49
N VAL A 150 6.20 15.64 -3.81
CA VAL A 150 5.27 16.59 -4.42
C VAL A 150 5.61 18.00 -4.01
N SER A 151 5.61 18.30 -2.70
CA SER A 151 5.89 19.65 -2.22
C SER A 151 6.16 19.68 -0.71
N TRP A 152 6.87 20.72 -0.28
CA TRP A 152 6.95 21.12 1.12
C TRP A 152 5.86 22.15 1.43
N ILE A 153 4.90 21.76 2.26
CA ILE A 153 3.80 22.62 2.68
C ILE A 153 4.22 23.40 3.92
N VAL A 154 3.97 24.70 3.92
CA VAL A 154 4.21 25.59 5.06
C VAL A 154 2.89 26.18 5.56
N PRO A 155 2.81 26.72 6.79
CA PRO A 155 1.59 27.36 7.29
C PRO A 155 1.06 28.48 6.38
N LYS A 156 1.97 29.16 5.67
CA LYS A 156 1.66 30.26 4.74
C LYS A 156 1.20 29.79 3.35
N THR A 157 1.15 28.49 3.06
CA THR A 157 0.63 27.97 1.79
C THR A 157 -0.89 28.09 1.76
N GLU A 158 -1.41 29.31 1.61
CA GLU A 158 -2.83 29.62 1.76
C GLU A 158 -3.72 28.82 0.79
N SER A 159 -3.28 28.63 -0.45
CA SER A 159 -4.03 27.85 -1.44
C SER A 159 -4.26 26.41 -0.99
N PHE A 160 -3.25 25.78 -0.38
CA PHE A 160 -3.36 24.43 0.16
C PHE A 160 -4.29 24.39 1.36
N TRP A 161 -4.06 25.24 2.37
CA TRP A 161 -4.83 25.20 3.61
C TRP A 161 -6.28 25.63 3.42
N LYS A 162 -6.56 26.68 2.62
CA LYS A 162 -7.95 27.08 2.33
C LYS A 162 -8.73 25.97 1.62
N ALA A 163 -8.10 25.23 0.71
CA ALA A 163 -8.74 24.16 -0.04
C ALA A 163 -8.96 22.89 0.81
N HIS A 164 -8.03 22.54 1.69
CA HIS A 164 -8.01 21.20 2.33
C HIS A 164 -8.31 21.22 3.83
N HIS A 165 -8.10 22.32 4.55
CA HIS A 165 -8.14 22.33 6.03
C HIS A 165 -9.46 21.82 6.60
N LYS A 166 -10.59 22.16 5.95
CA LYS A 166 -11.93 21.70 6.34
C LYS A 166 -12.14 20.18 6.19
N LEU A 167 -11.33 19.52 5.38
CA LEU A 167 -11.43 18.08 5.11
C LEU A 167 -10.61 17.24 6.11
N PHE A 168 -9.69 17.86 6.86
CA PHE A 168 -8.91 17.18 7.89
C PHE A 168 -9.78 16.81 9.09
N PRO A 169 -9.38 15.80 9.89
CA PRO A 169 -10.00 15.56 11.18
C PRO A 169 -10.02 16.81 12.06
N VAL A 170 -11.06 16.93 12.88
CA VAL A 170 -11.27 18.06 13.80
C VAL A 170 -10.01 18.29 14.64
N ASN A 171 -9.66 19.57 14.84
CA ASN A 171 -8.47 20.03 15.58
C ASN A 171 -7.11 19.74 14.92
N THR A 172 -7.07 19.35 13.64
CA THR A 172 -5.79 19.26 12.92
C THR A 172 -5.18 20.66 12.75
N PRO A 173 -3.95 20.91 13.26
CA PRO A 173 -3.34 22.23 13.17
C PRO A 173 -2.88 22.55 11.74
N ILE A 174 -2.90 23.83 11.40
CA ILE A 174 -2.16 24.34 10.25
C ILE A 174 -0.68 24.30 10.61
N GLY A 175 0.14 23.70 9.76
CA GLY A 175 1.54 23.43 10.10
C GLY A 175 2.45 23.25 8.90
N TYR A 176 3.62 22.69 9.17
CA TYR A 176 4.55 22.25 8.15
C TYR A 176 4.27 20.79 7.79
N GLY A 177 4.30 20.45 6.51
CA GLY A 177 4.05 19.08 6.09
C GLY A 177 4.76 18.70 4.80
N LEU A 178 5.17 17.43 4.74
CA LEU A 178 5.75 16.81 3.58
C LEU A 178 4.63 16.15 2.76
N LEU A 179 4.37 16.67 1.55
CA LEU A 179 3.40 16.13 0.62
C LEU A 179 4.11 15.20 -0.38
N THR A 180 3.70 13.93 -0.41
CA THR A 180 4.23 12.89 -1.32
C THR A 180 3.09 12.10 -1.96
N THR A 181 3.42 11.22 -2.91
CA THR A 181 2.48 10.17 -3.32
C THR A 181 2.43 9.04 -2.30
N ARG A 182 1.33 8.28 -2.31
CA ARG A 182 1.00 7.25 -1.35
C ARG A 182 1.32 5.87 -1.93
N ILE A 183 1.87 5.00 -1.07
CA ILE A 183 1.86 3.55 -1.32
C ILE A 183 0.48 3.04 -0.90
N PHE A 184 -0.29 2.53 -1.86
CA PHE A 184 -1.64 2.07 -1.59
C PHE A 184 -1.61 0.71 -0.86
N PRO A 185 -2.63 0.41 -0.04
CA PRO A 185 -2.71 -0.89 0.61
C PRO A 185 -2.77 -2.05 -0.39
N LEU A 186 -2.25 -3.21 -0.02
CA LEU A 186 -2.42 -4.40 -0.84
C LEU A 186 -3.91 -4.71 -1.08
N PRO A 187 -4.27 -5.25 -2.25
CA PRO A 187 -5.67 -5.50 -2.59
C PRO A 187 -6.28 -6.60 -1.71
N GLU A 188 -7.61 -6.60 -1.66
CA GLU A 188 -8.40 -7.44 -0.76
C GLU A 188 -8.05 -8.94 -0.82
N PRO A 189 -7.93 -9.61 -1.98
CA PRO A 189 -7.56 -11.02 -2.01
C PRO A 189 -6.20 -11.30 -1.39
N VAL A 190 -5.25 -10.37 -1.54
CA VAL A 190 -3.91 -10.48 -0.94
C VAL A 190 -3.98 -10.29 0.57
N ARG A 191 -4.77 -9.32 1.04
CA ARG A 191 -4.97 -9.09 2.47
C ARG A 191 -5.60 -10.29 3.15
N GLU A 192 -6.61 -10.90 2.54
CA GLU A 192 -7.25 -12.10 3.04
C GLU A 192 -6.28 -13.28 3.09
N ALA A 193 -5.54 -13.53 2.01
CA ALA A 193 -4.56 -14.60 1.98
C ALA A 193 -3.44 -14.39 3.02
N LEU A 194 -2.95 -13.16 3.21
CA LEU A 194 -1.99 -12.81 4.27
C LEU A 194 -2.58 -13.07 5.66
N PHE A 195 -3.84 -12.71 5.87
CA PHE A 195 -4.53 -12.92 7.14
C PHE A 195 -4.66 -14.40 7.44
N ASP A 196 -5.17 -15.19 6.50
CA ASP A 196 -5.37 -16.64 6.68
C ASP A 196 -4.04 -17.39 6.90
N GLN A 197 -2.97 -16.91 6.26
CA GLN A 197 -1.64 -17.49 6.41
C GLN A 197 -0.99 -17.16 7.76
N PHE A 198 -1.06 -15.90 8.21
CA PHE A 198 -0.22 -15.39 9.29
C PHE A 198 -0.96 -14.96 10.56
N ALA A 199 -2.28 -14.76 10.53
CA ALA A 199 -3.03 -14.37 11.72
C ALA A 199 -2.95 -15.47 12.79
N PRO A 200 -3.03 -15.15 14.09
CA PRO A 200 -3.20 -16.14 15.13
C PRO A 200 -4.43 -17.06 14.88
N PRO A 201 -4.39 -18.36 15.24
CA PRO A 201 -5.48 -19.31 14.98
C PRO A 201 -6.85 -18.85 15.48
N GLN A 202 -6.91 -18.13 16.61
CA GLN A 202 -8.15 -17.61 17.18
C GLN A 202 -8.89 -16.60 16.29
N TYR A 203 -8.21 -16.02 15.29
CA TYR A 203 -8.80 -15.05 14.38
C TYR A 203 -9.11 -15.61 12.98
N ARG A 204 -8.61 -16.79 12.62
CA ARG A 204 -8.73 -17.34 11.25
C ARG A 204 -10.10 -17.91 10.91
N PHE A 205 -10.97 -18.11 11.90
CA PHE A 205 -12.27 -18.73 11.72
C PHE A 205 -13.41 -17.74 11.98
N GLU A 206 -14.55 -17.98 11.36
CA GLU A 206 -15.74 -17.15 11.56
C GLU A 206 -16.32 -17.33 12.97
N PRO A 207 -16.91 -16.27 13.56
CA PRO A 207 -17.13 -14.91 13.01
C PRO A 207 -15.94 -13.95 13.22
N ALA A 208 -14.85 -14.40 13.83
CA ALA A 208 -13.72 -13.54 14.20
C ALA A 208 -12.99 -13.02 12.96
N ARG A 209 -12.80 -13.88 11.95
CA ARG A 209 -12.12 -13.55 10.70
C ARG A 209 -12.74 -12.34 10.00
N THR A 210 -14.04 -12.38 9.73
CA THR A 210 -14.76 -11.27 9.08
C THR A 210 -14.65 -9.98 9.90
N ARG A 211 -14.80 -10.04 11.22
CA ARG A 211 -14.65 -8.86 12.09
C ARG A 211 -13.24 -8.26 12.04
N GLU A 212 -12.20 -9.09 12.10
CA GLU A 212 -10.83 -8.62 12.05
C GLU A 212 -10.48 -8.01 10.68
N LEU A 213 -10.85 -8.64 9.57
CA LEU A 213 -10.61 -8.12 8.23
C LEU A 213 -11.34 -6.79 7.96
N ALA A 214 -12.49 -6.58 8.61
CA ALA A 214 -13.23 -5.33 8.52
C ALA A 214 -12.54 -4.14 9.22
N HIS A 215 -11.63 -4.40 10.19
CA HIS A 215 -10.93 -3.34 10.90
C HIS A 215 -9.94 -2.56 10.01
N GLN A 216 -9.86 -1.25 10.25
CA GLN A 216 -9.01 -0.36 9.45
C GLN A 216 -7.52 -0.70 9.54
N LYS A 217 -7.05 -1.25 10.67
CA LYS A 217 -5.67 -1.76 10.83
C LYS A 217 -5.33 -2.91 9.87
N ASN A 218 -6.34 -3.60 9.35
CA ASN A 218 -6.19 -4.70 8.40
C ASN A 218 -6.53 -4.27 6.96
N LYS A 219 -7.35 -3.21 6.79
CA LYS A 219 -7.58 -2.56 5.49
C LYS A 219 -6.38 -1.76 5.00
N ASP A 220 -5.66 -1.08 5.89
CA ASP A 220 -4.43 -0.35 5.57
C ASP A 220 -3.20 -1.29 5.50
N CYS A 221 -3.32 -2.40 4.78
CA CYS A 221 -2.28 -3.43 4.68
C CYS A 221 -1.06 -2.97 3.87
N LEU A 222 0.11 -3.00 4.50
CA LEU A 222 1.42 -2.83 3.86
C LEU A 222 2.35 -3.86 4.47
N VAL A 223 3.09 -4.57 3.63
CA VAL A 223 3.98 -5.65 4.07
C VAL A 223 5.42 -5.16 4.01
N ARG A 224 6.14 -5.22 5.14
CA ARG A 224 7.55 -4.85 5.24
C ARG A 224 8.42 -6.10 5.06
N ILE A 225 9.42 -6.01 4.20
CA ILE A 225 10.27 -7.17 3.86
C ILE A 225 11.49 -7.21 4.77
N TYR A 226 11.67 -8.30 5.52
CA TYR A 226 12.82 -8.51 6.39
C TYR A 226 13.64 -9.72 5.96
N LEU A 227 14.62 -9.50 5.09
CA LEU A 227 15.50 -10.56 4.59
C LEU A 227 16.59 -10.99 5.59
N GLY A 228 16.93 -10.12 6.55
CA GLY A 228 17.95 -10.39 7.58
C GLY A 228 17.41 -11.03 8.86
N ARG A 229 16.10 -11.26 8.96
CA ARG A 229 15.46 -11.76 10.19
C ARG A 229 14.79 -13.10 9.94
N ARG A 230 15.14 -14.10 10.75
CA ARG A 230 14.61 -15.47 10.69
C ARG A 230 14.12 -15.89 12.07
N GLU A 231 12.82 -15.75 12.30
CA GLU A 231 12.21 -16.07 13.60
C GLU A 231 10.82 -16.68 13.40
N LYS A 232 10.39 -17.49 14.38
CA LYS A 232 9.01 -17.97 14.41
C LYS A 232 8.11 -16.81 14.82
N ARG A 233 7.07 -16.53 14.03
CA ARG A 233 6.04 -15.56 14.41
C ARG A 233 5.38 -16.00 15.71
N THR A 234 5.47 -15.17 16.73
CA THR A 234 4.74 -15.34 17.98
C THR A 234 3.29 -14.92 17.75
N ALA A 235 2.36 -15.74 18.24
CA ALA A 235 0.96 -15.36 18.23
C ALA A 235 0.77 -14.21 19.23
N THR A 236 0.42 -13.03 18.74
CA THR A 236 0.12 -11.87 19.56
C THR A 236 -1.31 -11.42 19.30
N ASP A 237 -2.02 -10.98 20.34
CA ASP A 237 -3.36 -10.39 20.18
C ASP A 237 -3.33 -9.06 19.40
N ALA A 238 -2.16 -8.46 19.21
CA ALA A 238 -1.93 -7.23 18.46
C ALA A 238 -1.76 -7.45 16.93
N PHE A 239 -2.16 -8.61 16.39
CA PHE A 239 -2.01 -8.88 14.96
C PHE A 239 -2.71 -7.82 14.10
N LYS A 240 -1.99 -7.34 13.07
CA LYS A 240 -2.47 -6.36 12.10
C LYS A 240 -1.74 -6.54 10.78
N LEU A 241 -2.44 -6.29 9.66
CA LEU A 241 -1.84 -6.29 8.33
C LEU A 241 -1.16 -4.96 7.98
N ARG A 242 -1.47 -3.88 8.70
CA ARG A 242 -0.77 -2.59 8.59
C ARG A 242 0.66 -2.71 9.13
N ASN A 243 1.64 -2.47 8.27
CA ASN A 243 3.06 -2.68 8.59
C ASN A 243 3.32 -4.11 9.06
N LEU A 244 2.82 -5.10 8.31
CA LEU A 244 3.08 -6.50 8.59
C LEU A 244 4.53 -6.82 8.24
N ASP A 245 5.33 -7.13 9.23
CA ASP A 245 6.69 -7.63 9.02
C ASP A 245 6.63 -9.02 8.40
N LEU A 246 7.22 -9.22 7.22
CA LEU A 246 7.32 -10.49 6.53
C LEU A 246 8.79 -10.93 6.52
N MET A 247 9.08 -11.93 7.36
CA MET A 247 10.44 -12.42 7.60
C MET A 247 10.89 -13.39 6.51
N VAL A 248 12.20 -13.55 6.34
CA VAL A 248 12.78 -14.36 5.24
C VAL A 248 12.29 -15.82 5.26
N ASN A 249 12.13 -16.43 6.45
CA ASN A 249 11.59 -17.78 6.58
C ASN A 249 10.10 -17.86 6.21
N GLU A 250 9.33 -16.82 6.47
CA GLU A 250 7.92 -16.78 6.09
C GLU A 250 7.79 -16.68 4.58
N MET A 251 8.61 -15.84 3.93
CA MET A 251 8.70 -15.73 2.48
C MET A 251 9.06 -17.07 1.83
N GLU A 252 10.07 -17.77 2.36
CA GLU A 252 10.47 -19.10 1.90
C GLU A 252 9.33 -20.12 2.07
N ASN A 253 8.61 -20.08 3.19
CA ASN A 253 7.49 -20.97 3.47
C ASN A 253 6.31 -20.78 2.50
N ILE A 254 6.08 -19.55 2.03
CA ILE A 254 5.10 -19.27 0.96
C ILE A 254 5.74 -19.34 -0.44
N GLY A 255 6.96 -19.88 -0.56
CA GLY A 255 7.65 -20.16 -1.82
C GLY A 255 8.16 -18.92 -2.58
N LEU A 256 8.19 -17.74 -1.98
CA LEU A 256 8.71 -16.55 -2.63
C LEU A 256 10.22 -16.70 -2.89
N LYS A 257 10.66 -16.23 -4.06
CA LYS A 257 12.08 -16.22 -4.44
C LYS A 257 12.83 -15.10 -3.72
N THR A 258 13.20 -15.32 -2.47
CA THR A 258 13.90 -14.35 -1.61
C THR A 258 15.18 -13.77 -2.24
N SER A 259 15.87 -14.55 -3.07
CA SER A 259 17.05 -14.08 -3.82
C SER A 259 16.75 -12.94 -4.80
N LEU A 260 15.56 -12.91 -5.41
CA LEU A 260 15.15 -11.80 -6.28
C LEU A 260 14.93 -10.52 -5.48
N PHE A 261 14.23 -10.62 -4.34
CA PHE A 261 14.05 -9.49 -3.42
C PHE A 261 15.40 -8.99 -2.89
N ALA A 262 16.30 -9.91 -2.53
CA ALA A 262 17.64 -9.57 -2.06
C ALA A 262 18.43 -8.78 -3.12
N ALA A 263 18.39 -9.23 -4.39
CA ALA A 263 19.06 -8.55 -5.48
C ALA A 263 18.49 -7.14 -5.72
N ILE A 264 17.16 -6.99 -5.69
CA ILE A 264 16.49 -5.68 -5.86
C ILE A 264 16.86 -4.74 -4.71
N ILE A 265 16.75 -5.19 -3.46
CA ILE A 265 17.08 -4.41 -2.26
C ILE A 265 18.56 -4.03 -2.24
N ALA A 266 19.47 -4.95 -2.57
CA ALA A 266 20.91 -4.68 -2.63
C ALA A 266 21.23 -3.60 -3.66
N ARG A 267 20.62 -3.66 -4.86
CA ARG A 267 20.77 -2.61 -5.88
C ARG A 267 20.26 -1.27 -5.38
N ALA A 268 19.08 -1.25 -4.76
CA ALA A 268 18.49 -0.04 -4.21
C ALA A 268 19.40 0.60 -3.13
N LEU A 269 19.90 -0.20 -2.19
CA LEU A 269 20.83 0.25 -1.15
C LEU A 269 22.16 0.75 -1.74
N ALA A 270 22.68 0.10 -2.78
CA ALA A 270 23.87 0.58 -3.48
C ALA A 270 23.64 1.96 -4.13
N ILE A 271 22.47 2.18 -4.74
CA ILE A 271 22.11 3.48 -5.32
C ILE A 271 21.94 4.54 -4.21
N LEU A 272 21.29 4.20 -3.10
CA LEU A 272 21.18 5.10 -1.96
C LEU A 272 22.57 5.53 -1.44
N HIS A 273 23.48 4.57 -1.31
CA HIS A 273 24.83 4.85 -0.83
C HIS A 273 25.68 5.64 -1.82
N TRP A 274 25.83 5.14 -3.05
CA TRP A 274 26.75 5.72 -4.03
C TRP A 274 26.15 6.88 -4.83
N GLY A 275 24.84 6.86 -5.07
CA GLY A 275 24.14 7.86 -5.87
C GLY A 275 23.66 9.06 -5.04
N VAL A 276 23.20 8.83 -3.81
CA VAL A 276 22.64 9.87 -2.94
C VAL A 276 23.58 10.24 -1.79
N GLY A 277 24.49 9.34 -1.40
CA GLY A 277 25.40 9.56 -0.27
C GLY A 277 24.77 9.30 1.10
N VAL A 278 23.68 8.50 1.16
CA VAL A 278 23.02 8.14 2.43
C VAL A 278 23.32 6.70 2.82
N ASN A 279 23.37 6.42 4.12
CA ASN A 279 23.71 5.08 4.63
C ASN A 279 22.55 4.07 4.50
N GLY A 280 21.35 4.51 4.10
CA GLY A 280 20.16 3.65 4.00
C GLY A 280 19.63 3.15 5.33
N ASN A 281 20.09 3.69 6.46
CA ASN A 281 19.58 3.34 7.77
C ASN A 281 18.11 3.78 7.89
N ASP A 282 17.30 2.93 8.53
CA ASP A 282 15.85 3.15 8.69
C ASP A 282 15.04 3.24 7.38
N VAL A 283 15.62 2.81 6.24
CA VAL A 283 14.87 2.64 4.99
C VAL A 283 14.03 1.37 5.06
N GLU A 284 12.75 1.52 4.77
CA GLU A 284 11.77 0.42 4.80
C GLU A 284 11.41 -0.01 3.37
N PHE A 285 11.63 -1.28 3.05
CA PHE A 285 11.20 -1.87 1.78
C PHE A 285 9.84 -2.56 1.98
N VAL A 286 8.84 -2.12 1.22
CA VAL A 286 7.45 -2.54 1.41
C VAL A 286 6.80 -3.06 0.13
N LEU A 287 5.89 -4.01 0.29
CA LEU A 287 4.92 -4.41 -0.72
C LEU A 287 3.61 -3.68 -0.44
N GLY A 288 3.13 -2.98 -1.47
CA GLY A 288 1.85 -2.30 -1.52
C GLY A 288 1.29 -2.37 -2.94
N SER A 289 0.28 -1.58 -3.22
CA SER A 289 -0.26 -1.39 -4.56
C SER A 289 0.05 0.01 -5.09
N ALA A 290 -0.12 0.15 -6.41
CA ALA A 290 -0.18 1.44 -7.09
C ALA A 290 -1.66 1.89 -7.18
N PRO A 291 -1.91 3.21 -7.29
CA PRO A 291 -3.22 3.76 -7.62
C PRO A 291 -3.78 3.22 -8.94
#